data_AF-A0AAD9BSR5-F1
#
_entry.id   AF-A0AAD9BSR5-F1
#
_cell.length_a   1.000
_cell.length_b   1.000
_cell.length_c   1.000
_cell.angle_alpha   90.00
_cell.angle_beta   90.00
_cell.angle_gamma   90.00
#
_symmetry.space_group_name_H-M   'P 1'
#
loop_
_entity.id
_entity.type
_entity.pdbx_description
1 polymer ?
#
loop_
_entity_poly.entity_id
_entity_poly.type
_entity_poly.pdbx_seq_one_letter_code
_entity_poly.pdbx_strand_id
1 'polypeptide(L)'
;MLRPAVLGLLLACAVSLSSSAVILENGMPVLWVHTAGQLSDLPVQNDILNPDPWHFLHRMSLYRLMIAATDPFMGSMGTNATDSPIWGLPLQLGWMLTSGRLADPTGVSTCGLQTGDTMCISTESWWSCVNYFVSALPFLSAAQQGFMGDGLQVQMQVPEGVLDYCTTYADCLSRYPDAMGKWDAFFQGLKAATDSPLPENEKKDSLLGLYWEAQMASTHASAACNARWETGDYVERCHVFSDHKRKRQRDARAALTGSHIRYNHFPFNRHRNDYELLRYREKSIRMNKS
;
A
#
# COMPACT_ATOMS: atom_id res chain seq x y z
N MET A 1 -46.59 8.82 -22.48
CA MET A 1 -45.34 8.40 -23.15
C MET A 1 -44.08 8.78 -22.34
N LEU A 2 -44.09 8.65 -20.99
CA LEU A 2 -43.05 9.20 -20.11
C LEU A 2 -42.14 8.14 -19.44
N ARG A 3 -42.25 6.87 -19.82
CA ARG A 3 -41.57 5.73 -19.16
C ARG A 3 -40.18 5.36 -19.73
N PRO A 4 -39.88 5.50 -21.03
CA PRO A 4 -38.58 5.08 -21.57
C PRO A 4 -37.43 6.02 -21.19
N ALA A 5 -37.69 7.34 -21.19
CA ALA A 5 -36.68 8.35 -20.90
C ALA A 5 -36.22 8.31 -19.43
N VAL A 6 -37.16 8.08 -18.50
CA VAL A 6 -36.85 7.97 -17.06
C VAL A 6 -36.06 6.68 -16.76
N LEU A 7 -36.40 5.56 -17.41
CA LEU A 7 -35.60 4.32 -17.29
C LEU A 7 -34.20 4.50 -17.89
N GLY A 8 -34.09 5.17 -19.04
CA GLY A 8 -32.80 5.46 -19.68
C GLY A 8 -31.90 6.34 -18.82
N LEU A 9 -32.46 7.36 -18.15
CA LEU A 9 -31.73 8.21 -17.22
C LEU A 9 -31.27 7.46 -15.96
N LEU A 10 -32.12 6.57 -15.42
CA LEU A 10 -31.80 5.75 -14.25
C LEU A 10 -30.73 4.69 -14.55
N LEU A 11 -30.76 4.08 -15.75
CA LEU A 11 -29.72 3.17 -16.22
C LEU A 11 -28.38 3.90 -16.46
N ALA A 12 -28.41 5.08 -17.07
CA ALA A 12 -27.21 5.90 -17.26
C ALA A 12 -26.60 6.37 -15.92
N CYS A 13 -27.44 6.73 -14.94
CA CYS A 13 -27.01 7.02 -13.57
C CYS A 13 -26.42 5.78 -12.88
N ALA A 14 -27.06 4.61 -13.00
CA ALA A 14 -26.56 3.37 -12.39
C ALA A 14 -25.20 2.92 -12.95
N VAL A 15 -24.98 3.07 -14.26
CA VAL A 15 -23.70 2.76 -14.91
C VAL A 15 -22.59 3.74 -14.49
N SER A 16 -22.90 5.03 -14.35
CA SER A 16 -21.94 6.02 -13.84
C SER A 16 -21.66 5.87 -12.33
N LEU A 17 -22.59 5.29 -11.56
CA LEU A 17 -22.42 4.98 -10.13
C LEU A 17 -21.60 3.69 -9.88
N SER A 18 -21.44 2.84 -10.90
CA SER A 18 -20.85 1.49 -10.81
C SER A 18 -19.54 1.31 -11.60
N SER A 19 -18.84 2.40 -11.97
CA SER A 19 -17.42 2.31 -12.31
C SER A 19 -16.66 1.76 -11.10
N SER A 20 -16.49 0.45 -11.08
CA SER A 20 -15.49 -0.21 -10.26
C SER A 20 -14.15 0.30 -10.77
N ALA A 21 -13.36 0.87 -9.88
CA ALA A 21 -11.98 1.21 -10.19
C ALA A 21 -11.33 -0.02 -10.84
N VAL A 22 -10.83 0.12 -12.08
CA VAL A 22 -10.09 -0.96 -12.71
C VAL A 22 -8.78 -1.08 -11.94
N ILE A 23 -8.59 -2.19 -11.25
CA ILE A 23 -7.40 -2.43 -10.41
C ILE A 23 -6.48 -3.48 -11.03
N LEU A 24 -6.98 -4.21 -12.03
CA LEU A 24 -6.25 -5.23 -12.75
C LEU A 24 -6.24 -4.96 -14.26
N GLU A 25 -5.11 -5.23 -14.88
CA GLU A 25 -4.89 -5.29 -16.32
C GLU A 25 -4.20 -6.62 -16.62
N ASN A 26 -4.82 -7.48 -17.45
CA ASN A 26 -4.30 -8.82 -17.76
C ASN A 26 -3.95 -9.67 -16.52
N GLY A 27 -4.72 -9.50 -15.43
CA GLY A 27 -4.51 -10.22 -14.19
C GLY A 27 -3.33 -9.71 -13.35
N MET A 28 -2.74 -8.56 -13.67
CA MET A 28 -1.72 -7.88 -12.86
C MET A 28 -2.25 -6.51 -12.42
N PRO A 29 -1.66 -5.87 -11.39
CA PRO A 29 -2.00 -4.49 -11.06
C PRO A 29 -1.96 -3.58 -12.30
N VAL A 30 -2.82 -2.56 -12.33
CA VAL A 30 -2.83 -1.61 -13.47
C VAL A 30 -1.44 -1.06 -13.74
N LEU A 31 -1.08 -0.96 -15.03
CA LEU A 31 0.22 -0.47 -15.49
C LEU A 31 1.43 -1.29 -15.01
N TRP A 32 1.23 -2.52 -14.50
CA TRP A 32 2.32 -3.35 -13.98
C TRP A 32 3.47 -3.52 -14.98
N VAL A 33 3.16 -3.73 -16.26
CA VAL A 33 4.16 -3.93 -17.32
C VAL A 33 5.05 -2.71 -17.57
N HIS A 34 4.60 -1.52 -17.16
CA HIS A 34 5.33 -0.25 -17.32
C HIS A 34 6.21 0.11 -16.11
N THR A 35 6.16 -0.70 -15.05
CA THR A 35 7.01 -0.52 -13.87
C THR A 35 8.40 -1.09 -14.11
N ALA A 36 9.40 -0.59 -13.36
CA ALA A 36 10.75 -1.13 -13.36
C ALA A 36 10.74 -2.62 -12.98
N GLY A 37 11.38 -3.45 -13.81
CA GLY A 37 11.53 -4.88 -13.56
C GLY A 37 12.78 -5.19 -12.74
N GLN A 38 13.76 -4.28 -12.75
CA GLN A 38 15.03 -4.39 -12.06
C GLN A 38 15.50 -3.02 -11.55
N LEU A 39 16.43 -3.01 -10.59
CA LEU A 39 16.88 -1.78 -9.93
C LEU A 39 17.52 -0.77 -10.90
N SER A 40 18.20 -1.25 -11.94
CA SER A 40 18.84 -0.39 -12.96
C SER A 40 17.85 0.39 -13.82
N ASP A 41 16.57 0.05 -13.78
CA ASP A 41 15.53 0.77 -14.53
C ASP A 41 15.07 2.02 -13.76
N LEU A 42 15.49 2.20 -12.50
CA LEU A 42 15.18 3.36 -11.68
C LEU A 42 16.33 4.38 -11.72
N PRO A 43 16.05 5.67 -11.45
CA PRO A 43 17.09 6.71 -11.44
C PRO A 43 18.17 6.44 -10.39
N VAL A 44 19.42 6.75 -10.72
CA VAL A 44 20.57 6.71 -9.82
C VAL A 44 21.25 8.07 -9.86
N GLN A 45 21.57 8.63 -8.69
CA GLN A 45 22.30 9.88 -8.55
C GLN A 45 23.45 9.70 -7.57
N ASN A 46 24.69 10.00 -8.01
CA ASN A 46 25.91 9.82 -7.20
C ASN A 46 26.00 8.41 -6.57
N ASP A 47 25.75 7.38 -7.38
CA ASP A 47 25.73 5.96 -6.97
C ASP A 47 24.66 5.58 -5.93
N ILE A 48 23.72 6.48 -5.64
CA ILE A 48 22.56 6.25 -4.76
C ILE A 48 21.33 6.00 -5.63
N LEU A 49 20.62 4.90 -5.38
CA LEU A 49 19.33 4.64 -6.01
C LEU A 49 18.32 5.70 -5.56
N ASN A 50 17.74 6.41 -6.51
CA ASN A 50 16.97 7.62 -6.26
C ASN A 50 15.57 7.57 -6.91
N PRO A 51 14.69 6.66 -6.46
CA PRO A 51 13.35 6.56 -7.02
C PRO A 51 12.48 7.74 -6.60
N ASP A 52 11.51 8.06 -7.45
CA ASP A 52 10.52 9.12 -7.19
C ASP A 52 9.18 8.53 -6.69
N PRO A 53 8.91 8.49 -5.38
CA PRO A 53 7.66 7.96 -4.86
C PRO A 53 6.45 8.86 -5.16
N TRP A 54 6.67 10.02 -5.77
CA TRP A 54 5.62 10.97 -6.21
C TRP A 54 5.25 10.77 -7.68
N HIS A 55 5.88 9.81 -8.35
CA HIS A 55 5.45 9.31 -9.65
C HIS A 55 4.92 7.87 -9.52
N PHE A 56 3.71 7.62 -10.03
CA PHE A 56 3.01 6.35 -9.83
C PHE A 56 3.82 5.12 -10.25
N LEU A 57 4.48 5.17 -11.41
CA LEU A 57 5.25 4.02 -11.91
C LEU A 57 6.45 3.70 -11.02
N HIS A 58 7.15 4.71 -10.50
CA HIS A 58 8.28 4.51 -9.59
C HIS A 58 7.78 3.95 -8.25
N ARG A 59 6.69 4.49 -7.72
CA ARG A 59 6.09 4.00 -6.48
C ARG A 59 5.59 2.55 -6.59
N MET A 60 4.95 2.20 -7.71
CA MET A 60 4.54 0.82 -7.99
C MET A 60 5.75 -0.10 -8.19
N SER A 61 6.83 0.42 -8.78
CA SER A 61 8.09 -0.33 -8.94
C SER A 61 8.70 -0.74 -7.60
N LEU A 62 8.56 0.08 -6.55
CA LEU A 62 9.00 -0.30 -5.21
C LEU A 62 8.38 -1.64 -4.78
N TYR A 63 7.08 -1.83 -5.02
CA TYR A 63 6.40 -3.09 -4.72
C TYR A 63 6.88 -4.23 -5.60
N ARG A 64 6.99 -4.01 -6.91
CA ARG A 64 7.45 -5.03 -7.85
C ARG A 64 8.82 -5.57 -7.50
N LEU A 65 9.75 -4.67 -7.21
CA LEU A 65 11.12 -5.00 -6.85
C LEU A 65 11.19 -5.71 -5.49
N MET A 66 10.43 -5.26 -4.48
CA MET A 66 10.33 -5.98 -3.21
C MET A 66 9.76 -7.38 -3.35
N ILE A 67 8.70 -7.55 -4.15
CA ILE A 67 8.12 -8.87 -4.43
C ILE A 67 9.17 -9.77 -5.06
N ALA A 68 9.84 -9.30 -6.11
CA ALA A 68 10.88 -10.08 -6.79
C ALA A 68 12.05 -10.43 -5.85
N ALA A 69 12.49 -9.47 -5.03
CA ALA A 69 13.59 -9.66 -4.09
C ALA A 69 13.27 -10.65 -2.97
N THR A 70 12.00 -10.70 -2.53
CA THR A 70 11.57 -11.58 -1.44
C THR A 70 11.05 -12.94 -1.91
N ASP A 71 10.73 -13.10 -3.20
CA ASP A 71 10.20 -14.35 -3.77
C ASP A 71 11.00 -15.61 -3.39
N PRO A 72 12.35 -15.61 -3.40
CA PRO A 72 13.13 -16.80 -2.99
C PRO A 72 12.93 -17.23 -1.53
N PHE A 73 12.42 -16.33 -0.68
CA PHE A 73 12.19 -16.55 0.75
C PHE A 73 10.73 -16.85 1.09
N MET A 74 9.85 -16.93 0.08
CA MET A 74 8.39 -17.03 0.26
C MET A 74 7.83 -18.44 0.06
N GLY A 75 8.68 -19.47 0.04
CA GLY A 75 8.25 -20.86 -0.22
C GLY A 75 7.12 -21.36 0.69
N SER A 76 7.08 -20.91 1.95
CA SER A 76 6.01 -21.28 2.90
C SER A 76 4.65 -20.65 2.58
N MET A 77 4.60 -19.61 1.75
CA MET A 77 3.36 -18.91 1.40
C MET A 77 2.56 -19.67 0.34
N GLY A 78 3.26 -20.33 -0.58
CA GLY A 78 2.72 -21.12 -1.69
C GLY A 78 3.66 -21.09 -2.89
N THR A 79 3.28 -21.75 -3.98
CA THR A 79 4.11 -21.90 -5.19
C THR A 79 3.73 -20.95 -6.31
N ASN A 80 2.66 -20.17 -6.16
CA ASN A 80 2.26 -19.20 -7.18
C ASN A 80 3.02 -17.89 -6.97
N ALA A 81 3.36 -17.21 -8.07
CA ALA A 81 3.99 -15.89 -8.04
C ALA A 81 3.19 -14.84 -7.25
N THR A 82 1.91 -15.09 -6.97
CA THR A 82 1.01 -14.18 -6.23
C THR A 82 0.69 -14.58 -4.79
N ASP A 83 1.37 -15.58 -4.24
CA ASP A 83 1.10 -16.06 -2.88
C ASP A 83 1.76 -15.19 -1.80
N SER A 84 2.69 -14.31 -2.17
CA SER A 84 3.30 -13.34 -1.24
C SER A 84 2.25 -12.37 -0.66
N PRO A 85 2.26 -12.10 0.66
CA PRO A 85 1.32 -11.16 1.29
C PRO A 85 1.53 -9.71 0.82
N ILE A 86 2.67 -9.40 0.19
CA ILE A 86 3.01 -8.06 -0.32
C ILE A 86 2.10 -7.66 -1.49
N TRP A 87 1.50 -8.62 -2.21
CA TRP A 87 0.64 -8.35 -3.38
C TRP A 87 -0.60 -7.51 -3.10
N GLY A 88 -1.06 -7.44 -1.84
CA GLY A 88 -2.16 -6.54 -1.47
C GLY A 88 -1.83 -5.07 -1.70
N LEU A 89 -0.56 -4.68 -1.55
CA LEU A 89 -0.10 -3.28 -1.63
C LEU A 89 -0.11 -2.70 -3.05
N PRO A 90 0.45 -3.35 -4.08
CA PRO A 90 0.35 -2.84 -5.44
C PRO A 90 -1.11 -2.81 -5.95
N LEU A 91 -1.96 -3.76 -5.52
CA LEU A 91 -3.40 -3.72 -5.83
C LEU A 91 -4.06 -2.48 -5.20
N GLN A 92 -3.71 -2.18 -3.95
CA GLN A 92 -4.22 -1.01 -3.24
C GLN A 92 -3.75 0.30 -3.91
N LEU A 93 -2.49 0.40 -4.32
CA LEU A 93 -1.96 1.57 -5.02
C LEU A 93 -2.65 1.76 -6.38
N GLY A 94 -2.86 0.68 -7.14
CA GLY A 94 -3.59 0.71 -8.41
C GLY A 94 -5.04 1.21 -8.23
N TRP A 95 -5.72 0.77 -7.17
CA TRP A 95 -7.03 1.30 -6.80
C TRP A 95 -7.00 2.79 -6.46
N MET A 96 -5.98 3.27 -5.75
CA MET A 96 -5.88 4.70 -5.41
C MET A 96 -5.68 5.54 -6.67
N LEU A 97 -4.89 5.07 -7.64
CA LEU A 97 -4.73 5.74 -8.94
C LEU A 97 -6.05 5.83 -9.69
N THR A 98 -6.68 4.69 -9.97
CA THR A 98 -7.87 4.67 -10.86
C THR A 98 -9.12 5.25 -10.22
N SER A 99 -9.08 5.52 -8.91
CA SER A 99 -10.13 6.23 -8.20
C SER A 99 -9.85 7.72 -7.96
N GLY A 100 -8.72 8.24 -8.44
CA GLY A 100 -8.31 9.65 -8.29
C GLY A 100 -7.86 10.03 -6.88
N ARG A 101 -7.65 9.06 -5.98
CA ARG A 101 -7.25 9.32 -4.58
C ARG A 101 -5.83 9.85 -4.44
N LEU A 102 -4.97 9.61 -5.43
CA LEU A 102 -3.60 10.10 -5.45
C LEU A 102 -3.47 11.55 -5.98
N ALA A 103 -4.52 12.10 -6.57
CA ALA A 103 -4.51 13.45 -7.13
C ALA A 103 -4.53 14.53 -6.04
N ASP A 104 -4.17 15.75 -6.41
CA ASP A 104 -4.21 16.92 -5.53
C ASP A 104 -5.67 17.27 -5.14
N PRO A 105 -6.03 17.19 -3.85
CA PRO A 105 -7.37 17.51 -3.38
C PRO A 105 -7.61 19.02 -3.18
N THR A 106 -6.56 19.85 -3.18
CA THR A 106 -6.63 21.28 -2.81
C THR A 106 -7.10 22.16 -3.96
N GLY A 107 -6.87 21.70 -5.20
CA GLY A 107 -7.08 22.49 -6.43
C GLY A 107 -5.98 23.52 -6.71
N VAL A 108 -4.88 23.50 -5.95
CA VAL A 108 -3.72 24.38 -6.19
C VAL A 108 -2.88 23.90 -7.37
N SER A 109 -2.79 22.58 -7.58
CA SER A 109 -2.13 21.97 -8.73
C SER A 109 -3.06 21.05 -9.54
N THR A 110 -2.59 20.65 -10.72
CA THR A 110 -3.26 19.66 -11.58
C THR A 110 -2.67 18.25 -11.44
N CYS A 111 -1.83 18.01 -10.42
CA CYS A 111 -1.20 16.71 -10.17
C CYS A 111 -2.24 15.59 -10.00
N GLY A 112 -2.10 14.51 -10.78
CA GLY A 112 -3.00 13.37 -10.78
C GLY A 112 -4.37 13.62 -11.40
N LEU A 113 -4.65 14.84 -11.91
CA LEU A 113 -5.88 15.17 -12.63
C LEU A 113 -5.70 14.93 -14.13
N GLN A 114 -6.81 14.72 -14.83
CA GLN A 114 -6.82 14.55 -16.29
C GLN A 114 -6.28 15.78 -17.05
N THR A 115 -6.33 16.95 -16.44
CA THR A 115 -5.83 18.22 -16.99
C THR A 115 -4.35 18.46 -16.71
N GLY A 116 -3.67 17.55 -16.00
CA GLY A 116 -2.25 17.62 -15.70
C GLY A 116 -1.55 16.28 -15.92
N ASP A 117 -0.51 16.02 -15.14
CA ASP A 117 0.16 14.73 -15.15
C ASP A 117 -0.66 13.70 -14.35
N THR A 118 -1.28 12.77 -15.05
CA THR A 118 -2.10 11.71 -14.44
C THR A 118 -1.29 10.71 -13.61
N MET A 119 0.02 10.62 -13.80
CA MET A 119 0.91 9.73 -13.03
C MET A 119 1.49 10.42 -11.80
N CYS A 120 1.34 11.74 -11.69
CA CYS A 120 1.75 12.50 -10.52
C CYS A 120 0.91 12.09 -9.30
N ILE A 121 1.60 11.83 -8.21
CA ILE A 121 1.03 11.55 -6.89
C ILE A 121 1.24 12.80 -6.04
N SER A 122 0.15 13.45 -5.64
CA SER A 122 0.20 14.71 -4.91
C SER A 122 0.68 14.50 -3.48
N THR A 123 1.60 15.34 -3.01
CA THR A 123 2.04 15.40 -1.61
C THR A 123 0.96 15.91 -0.68
N GLU A 124 -0.06 16.60 -1.20
CA GLU A 124 -1.21 17.08 -0.45
C GLU A 124 -2.25 15.98 -0.24
N SER A 125 -2.09 14.83 -0.92
CA SER A 125 -3.04 13.75 -0.76
C SER A 125 -2.88 12.99 0.56
N TRP A 126 -3.95 12.85 1.33
CA TRP A 126 -3.99 11.96 2.50
C TRP A 126 -3.72 10.50 2.10
N TRP A 127 -4.30 10.03 0.99
CA TRP A 127 -4.10 8.65 0.53
C TRP A 127 -2.67 8.42 0.04
N SER A 128 -2.07 9.38 -0.66
CA SER A 128 -0.67 9.29 -1.06
C SER A 128 0.26 9.31 0.16
N CYS A 129 -0.05 10.13 1.17
CA CYS A 129 0.71 10.17 2.41
C CYS A 129 0.63 8.85 3.16
N VAL A 130 -0.58 8.31 3.39
CA VAL A 130 -0.75 7.02 4.09
C VAL A 130 -0.07 5.88 3.34
N ASN A 131 -0.22 5.83 2.01
CA ASN A 131 0.44 4.81 1.23
C ASN A 131 1.97 4.90 1.35
N TYR A 132 2.55 6.05 1.74
CA TYR A 132 4.01 6.25 1.72
C TYR A 132 4.67 5.36 2.77
N PHE A 133 4.00 5.26 3.91
CA PHE A 133 4.36 4.38 5.02
C PHE A 133 4.35 2.90 4.65
N VAL A 134 3.54 2.49 3.68
CA VAL A 134 3.47 1.10 3.23
C VAL A 134 4.14 0.90 1.87
N SER A 135 4.81 1.90 1.29
CA SER A 135 5.58 1.79 0.05
C SER A 135 7.07 2.06 0.28
N ALA A 136 7.41 3.24 0.80
CA ALA A 136 8.79 3.69 0.93
C ALA A 136 9.51 3.02 2.11
N LEU A 137 8.87 2.97 3.29
CA LEU A 137 9.44 2.36 4.49
C LEU A 137 9.81 0.88 4.29
N PRO A 138 8.90 -0.01 3.81
CA PRO A 138 9.28 -1.40 3.55
C PRO A 138 10.37 -1.52 2.49
N PHE A 139 10.40 -0.66 1.47
CA PHE A 139 11.44 -0.69 0.44
C PHE A 139 12.82 -0.33 1.00
N LEU A 140 12.88 0.74 1.81
CA LEU A 140 14.11 1.18 2.49
C LEU A 140 14.61 0.10 3.46
N SER A 141 13.70 -0.53 4.20
CA SER A 141 14.04 -1.65 5.09
C SER A 141 14.54 -2.86 4.30
N ALA A 142 13.88 -3.27 3.21
CA ALA A 142 14.34 -4.36 2.35
C ALA A 142 15.77 -4.12 1.81
N ALA A 143 16.05 -2.90 1.32
CA ALA A 143 17.37 -2.50 0.86
C ALA A 143 18.41 -2.57 1.99
N GLN A 144 18.09 -2.03 3.17
CA GLN A 144 18.96 -2.07 4.35
C GLN A 144 19.26 -3.51 4.81
N GLN A 145 18.28 -4.41 4.70
CA GLN A 145 18.45 -5.82 5.01
C GLN A 145 19.10 -6.61 3.84
N GLY A 146 19.59 -5.94 2.79
CA GLY A 146 20.36 -6.57 1.69
C GLY A 146 19.53 -7.36 0.67
N PHE A 147 18.20 -7.26 0.69
CA PHE A 147 17.35 -7.96 -0.28
C PHE A 147 17.53 -7.43 -1.71
N MET A 148 18.00 -6.19 -1.85
CA MET A 148 18.17 -5.51 -3.14
C MET A 148 19.65 -5.40 -3.55
N GLY A 149 20.52 -6.20 -2.94
CA GLY A 149 21.97 -6.13 -3.10
C GLY A 149 22.64 -5.54 -1.86
N ASP A 150 23.75 -6.16 -1.46
CA ASP A 150 24.49 -5.76 -0.28
C ASP A 150 25.05 -4.33 -0.43
N GLY A 151 24.84 -3.50 0.59
CA GLY A 151 25.33 -2.13 0.62
C GLY A 151 24.61 -1.15 -0.30
N LEU A 152 23.49 -1.54 -0.92
CA LEU A 152 22.69 -0.64 -1.75
C LEU A 152 22.23 0.58 -0.93
N GLN A 153 22.60 1.76 -1.38
CA GLN A 153 22.10 3.02 -0.82
C GLN A 153 20.86 3.48 -1.58
N VAL A 154 19.83 3.87 -0.83
CA VAL A 154 18.57 4.35 -1.37
C VAL A 154 18.19 5.68 -0.71
N GLN A 155 17.83 6.64 -1.54
CA GLN A 155 17.25 7.91 -1.10
C GLN A 155 16.04 8.24 -1.94
N MET A 156 14.87 8.34 -1.33
CA MET A 156 13.63 8.73 -2.00
C MET A 156 13.69 10.19 -2.45
N GLN A 157 13.24 10.49 -3.67
CA GLN A 157 13.02 11.88 -4.08
C GLN A 157 11.84 12.49 -3.32
N VAL A 158 11.88 13.80 -3.16
CA VAL A 158 10.80 14.62 -2.57
C VAL A 158 10.70 15.92 -3.35
N PRO A 159 9.47 16.40 -3.68
CA PRO A 159 9.29 17.69 -4.34
C PRO A 159 9.89 18.82 -3.53
N GLU A 160 10.33 19.87 -4.21
CA GLU A 160 10.89 21.04 -3.57
C GLU A 160 9.92 21.63 -2.53
N GLY A 161 10.45 22.00 -1.36
CA GLY A 161 9.68 22.60 -0.26
C GLY A 161 8.94 21.59 0.64
N VAL A 162 8.91 20.31 0.29
CA VAL A 162 8.28 19.27 1.11
C VAL A 162 9.33 18.66 2.06
N LEU A 163 9.09 18.74 3.37
CA LEU A 163 10.07 18.40 4.42
C LEU A 163 9.56 17.37 5.45
N ASP A 164 8.31 16.97 5.35
CA ASP A 164 7.64 16.15 6.36
C ASP A 164 7.71 14.64 6.07
N TYR A 165 8.28 14.24 4.92
CA TYR A 165 8.57 12.84 4.60
C TYR A 165 10.01 12.48 4.91
N CYS A 166 10.19 11.29 5.47
CA CYS A 166 11.53 10.72 5.63
C CYS A 166 11.99 10.10 4.30
N THR A 167 13.28 10.19 3.96
CA THR A 167 13.74 9.82 2.59
C THR A 167 14.80 8.73 2.54
N THR A 168 15.51 8.49 3.63
CA THR A 168 16.54 7.45 3.74
C THR A 168 16.18 6.49 4.86
N TYR A 169 16.79 5.30 4.89
CA TYR A 169 16.57 4.34 5.98
C TYR A 169 16.85 4.98 7.35
N ALA A 170 17.99 5.66 7.51
CA ALA A 170 18.37 6.28 8.78
C ALA A 170 17.38 7.36 9.25
N ASP A 171 16.94 8.22 8.33
CA ASP A 171 15.95 9.26 8.62
C ASP A 171 14.58 8.65 8.98
N CYS A 172 14.11 7.65 8.20
CA CYS A 172 12.86 6.95 8.49
C CYS A 172 12.90 6.18 9.80
N LEU A 173 14.03 5.54 10.15
CA LEU A 173 14.21 4.86 11.43
C LEU A 173 14.19 5.86 12.58
N SER A 174 14.83 7.02 12.43
CA SER A 174 14.82 8.07 13.45
C SER A 174 13.42 8.62 13.70
N ARG A 175 12.60 8.79 12.65
CA ARG A 175 11.26 9.37 12.76
C ARG A 175 10.18 8.36 13.13
N TYR A 176 10.28 7.13 12.61
CA TYR A 176 9.27 6.08 12.75
C TYR A 176 9.91 4.75 13.18
N PRO A 177 10.59 4.72 14.35
CA PRO A 177 11.41 3.58 14.77
C PRO A 177 10.59 2.29 14.90
N ASP A 178 9.34 2.37 15.35
CA ASP A 178 8.48 1.20 15.49
C ASP A 178 8.10 0.56 14.15
N ALA A 179 7.74 1.37 13.15
CA ALA A 179 7.38 0.89 11.83
C ALA A 179 8.59 0.30 11.10
N MET A 180 9.72 1.00 11.13
CA MET A 180 10.96 0.53 10.51
C MET A 180 11.49 -0.74 11.18
N GLY A 181 11.52 -0.79 12.51
CA GLY A 181 11.97 -1.97 13.26
C GLY A 181 11.12 -3.22 12.99
N LYS A 182 9.80 -3.07 12.82
CA LYS A 182 8.93 -4.19 12.44
C LYS A 182 9.09 -4.63 10.99
N TRP A 183 9.34 -3.71 10.06
CA TRP A 183 9.73 -4.08 8.70
C TRP A 183 11.07 -4.83 8.69
N ASP A 184 12.05 -4.36 9.45
CA ASP A 184 13.34 -5.06 9.59
C ASP A 184 13.14 -6.47 10.14
N ALA A 185 12.30 -6.62 11.18
CA ALA A 185 11.97 -7.93 11.75
C ALA A 185 11.30 -8.86 10.73
N PHE A 186 10.40 -8.34 9.89
CA PHE A 186 9.79 -9.12 8.81
C PHE A 186 10.83 -9.63 7.80
N PHE A 187 11.71 -8.76 7.31
CA PHE A 187 12.75 -9.15 6.35
C PHE A 187 13.81 -10.09 6.95
N GLN A 188 14.19 -9.87 8.21
CA GLN A 188 15.08 -10.80 8.94
C GLN A 188 14.40 -12.15 9.16
N GLY A 189 13.10 -12.13 9.49
CA GLY A 189 12.28 -13.33 9.63
C GLY A 189 12.22 -14.16 8.35
N LEU A 190 12.13 -13.52 7.18
CA LEU A 190 12.18 -14.20 5.89
C LEU A 190 13.49 -14.98 5.70
N LYS A 191 14.64 -14.36 5.99
CA LYS A 191 15.94 -15.05 5.92
C LYS A 191 16.03 -16.21 6.91
N ALA A 192 15.59 -15.99 8.15
CA ALA A 192 15.62 -17.02 9.19
C ALA A 192 14.70 -18.20 8.89
N ALA A 193 13.57 -17.97 8.21
CA ALA A 193 12.61 -19.02 7.86
C ALA A 193 13.16 -20.00 6.81
N THR A 194 14.07 -19.55 5.93
CA THR A 194 14.71 -20.41 4.91
C THR A 194 15.44 -21.60 5.52
N ASP A 195 16.20 -21.37 6.59
CA ASP A 195 17.01 -22.40 7.25
C ASP A 195 16.29 -23.04 8.46
N SER A 196 15.06 -22.61 8.75
CA SER A 196 14.31 -23.06 9.92
C SER A 196 13.80 -24.50 9.74
N PRO A 197 13.94 -25.38 10.75
CA PRO A 197 13.43 -26.74 10.73
C PRO A 197 11.91 -26.83 10.98
N LEU A 198 11.24 -25.69 11.22
CA LEU A 198 9.81 -25.66 11.53
C LEU A 198 8.96 -26.16 10.35
N PRO A 199 7.78 -26.74 10.61
CA PRO A 199 6.81 -27.04 9.57
C PRO A 199 6.40 -25.78 8.76
N GLU A 200 6.12 -25.95 7.46
CA GLU A 200 5.80 -24.84 6.55
C GLU A 200 4.58 -24.01 7.01
N ASN A 201 3.59 -24.64 7.66
CA ASN A 201 2.45 -23.92 8.23
C ASN A 201 2.84 -23.00 9.40
N GLU A 202 3.82 -23.39 10.22
CA GLU A 202 4.31 -22.57 11.33
C GLU A 202 5.20 -21.43 10.83
N LYS A 203 6.04 -21.70 9.81
CA LYS A 203 6.78 -20.64 9.10
C LYS A 203 5.83 -19.61 8.51
N LYS A 204 4.79 -20.07 7.81
CA LYS A 204 3.76 -19.22 7.23
C LYS A 204 3.07 -18.34 8.27
N ASP A 205 2.60 -18.93 9.37
CA ASP A 205 1.93 -18.18 10.44
C ASP A 205 2.86 -17.12 11.05
N SER A 206 4.12 -17.50 11.33
CA SER A 206 5.12 -16.59 11.90
C SER A 206 5.43 -15.42 10.97
N LEU A 207 5.66 -15.70 9.68
CA LEU A 207 5.97 -14.67 8.68
C LEU A 207 4.78 -13.74 8.42
N LEU A 208 3.55 -14.28 8.39
CA LEU A 208 2.34 -13.46 8.28
C LEU A 208 2.15 -12.59 9.53
N GLY A 209 2.47 -13.12 10.71
CA GLY A 209 2.48 -12.35 11.96
C GLY A 209 3.39 -11.12 11.86
N LEU A 210 4.66 -11.32 11.47
CA LEU A 210 5.63 -10.25 11.29
C LEU A 210 5.19 -9.23 10.24
N TYR A 211 4.69 -9.70 9.09
CA TYR A 211 4.17 -8.83 8.04
C TYR A 211 3.03 -7.94 8.55
N TRP A 212 2.07 -8.52 9.26
CA TRP A 212 0.93 -7.77 9.79
C TRP A 212 1.34 -6.80 10.88
N GLU A 213 2.29 -7.14 11.76
CA GLU A 213 2.82 -6.20 12.72
C GLU A 213 3.44 -4.98 12.03
N ALA A 214 4.26 -5.18 10.99
CA ALA A 214 4.87 -4.11 10.23
C ALA A 214 3.85 -3.23 9.49
N GLN A 215 2.84 -3.85 8.86
CA GLN A 215 1.73 -3.14 8.21
C GLN A 215 0.93 -2.29 9.20
N MET A 216 0.63 -2.84 10.38
CA MET A 216 -0.10 -2.14 11.43
C MET A 216 0.69 -0.96 11.98
N ALA A 217 1.98 -1.13 12.23
CA ALA A 217 2.83 -0.05 12.70
C ALA A 217 2.99 1.05 11.65
N SER A 218 3.10 0.70 10.37
CA SER A 218 3.09 1.66 9.26
C SER A 218 1.78 2.44 9.21
N THR A 219 0.66 1.75 9.39
CA THR A 219 -0.67 2.37 9.47
C THR A 219 -0.77 3.33 10.65
N HIS A 220 -0.27 2.95 11.83
CA HIS A 220 -0.25 3.85 13.00
C HIS A 220 0.68 5.06 12.79
N ALA A 221 1.87 4.86 12.21
CA ALA A 221 2.79 5.94 11.87
C ALA A 221 2.18 6.93 10.87
N SER A 222 1.30 6.45 9.98
CA SER A 222 0.59 7.30 9.02
C SER A 222 -0.38 8.29 9.66
N ALA A 223 -0.59 8.26 10.98
CA ALA A 223 -1.31 9.33 11.69
C ALA A 223 -0.66 10.72 11.45
N ALA A 224 0.63 10.78 11.10
CA ALA A 224 1.28 12.01 10.64
C ALA A 224 0.58 12.66 9.43
N CYS A 225 -0.17 11.89 8.65
CA CYS A 225 -0.93 12.35 7.50
C CYS A 225 -2.24 13.06 7.87
N ASN A 226 -2.70 13.00 9.12
CA ASN A 226 -4.04 13.45 9.51
C ASN A 226 -4.35 14.91 9.13
N ALA A 227 -3.36 15.80 9.15
CA ALA A 227 -3.55 17.20 8.74
C ALA A 227 -4.06 17.32 7.29
N ARG A 228 -3.60 16.45 6.39
CA ARG A 228 -4.01 16.42 4.96
C ARG A 228 -5.46 15.99 4.78
N TRP A 229 -6.00 15.21 5.72
CA TRP A 229 -7.41 14.88 5.71
C TRP A 229 -8.29 16.10 6.00
N GLU A 230 -7.80 16.99 6.86
CA GLU A 230 -8.54 18.16 7.36
C GLU A 230 -8.41 19.36 6.43
N THR A 231 -7.26 19.51 5.77
CA THR A 231 -7.01 20.57 4.78
C THR A 231 -7.46 20.17 3.37
N GLY A 232 -7.40 18.88 3.04
CA GLY A 232 -7.90 18.37 1.78
C GLY A 232 -9.42 18.38 1.79
N ASP A 233 -10.03 18.84 0.70
CA ASP A 233 -11.46 18.77 0.49
C ASP A 233 -11.91 17.32 0.14
N TYR A 234 -11.49 16.38 0.98
CA TYR A 234 -11.76 14.95 0.90
C TYR A 234 -13.24 14.62 1.06
N VAL A 235 -14.00 15.57 1.61
CA VAL A 235 -15.42 15.41 1.91
C VAL A 235 -16.31 16.05 0.84
N GLU A 236 -15.86 17.08 0.11
CA GLU A 236 -16.78 17.86 -0.75
C GLU A 236 -16.38 17.94 -2.23
N ARG A 237 -15.12 17.73 -2.64
CA ARG A 237 -14.72 17.97 -4.05
C ARG A 237 -14.68 16.77 -4.99
N CYS A 238 -14.85 15.54 -4.51
CA CYS A 238 -15.06 14.42 -5.43
C CYS A 238 -16.53 14.38 -5.90
N HIS A 239 -16.85 15.06 -6.99
CA HIS A 239 -18.14 14.94 -7.69
C HIS A 239 -18.49 13.51 -8.16
N VAL A 240 -17.63 12.51 -7.88
CA VAL A 240 -17.71 11.11 -8.30
C VAL A 240 -18.14 10.16 -7.16
N PHE A 241 -18.19 10.61 -5.89
CA PHE A 241 -18.48 9.73 -4.76
C PHE A 241 -19.86 10.03 -4.13
N SER A 242 -20.78 9.03 -4.19
CA SER A 242 -22.06 9.09 -3.48
C SER A 242 -21.86 9.17 -1.95
N ASP A 243 -22.84 9.68 -1.21
CA ASP A 243 -22.84 9.76 0.26
C ASP A 243 -22.41 8.48 0.98
N HIS A 244 -22.70 7.34 0.38
CA HIS A 244 -22.34 6.04 0.92
C HIS A 244 -20.84 5.73 0.82
N LYS A 245 -20.17 6.23 -0.23
CA LYS A 245 -18.71 6.13 -0.36
C LYS A 245 -18.00 7.16 0.55
N ARG A 246 -18.62 8.34 0.78
CA ARG A 246 -18.18 9.33 1.80
C ARG A 246 -18.21 8.78 3.23
N LYS A 247 -19.31 8.09 3.59
CA LYS A 247 -19.43 7.41 4.89
C LYS A 247 -18.35 6.34 5.07
N ARG A 248 -18.11 5.51 4.05
CA ARG A 248 -17.06 4.47 4.09
C ARG A 248 -15.65 5.04 4.26
N GLN A 249 -15.34 6.20 3.69
CA GLN A 249 -14.04 6.82 3.91
C GLN A 249 -13.89 7.39 5.33
N ARG A 250 -14.97 7.95 5.91
CA ARG A 250 -14.99 8.34 7.33
C ARG A 250 -14.86 7.13 8.25
N ASP A 251 -15.54 6.03 7.93
CA ASP A 251 -15.42 4.77 8.67
C ASP A 251 -14.01 4.17 8.52
N ALA A 252 -13.38 4.29 7.35
CA ALA A 252 -11.99 3.89 7.12
C ALA A 252 -11.01 4.74 7.96
N ARG A 253 -11.18 6.08 8.00
CA ARG A 253 -10.41 6.94 8.92
C ARG A 253 -10.59 6.48 10.36
N ALA A 254 -11.83 6.31 10.82
CA ALA A 254 -12.13 5.87 12.17
C ALA A 254 -11.52 4.49 12.51
N ALA A 255 -11.48 3.58 11.54
CA ALA A 255 -10.82 2.28 11.67
C ALA A 255 -9.29 2.36 11.70
N LEU A 256 -8.69 3.35 11.02
CA LEU A 256 -7.23 3.56 10.99
C LEU A 256 -6.75 4.39 12.20
N THR A 257 -7.60 5.26 12.76
CA THR A 257 -7.30 6.08 13.95
C THR A 257 -7.72 5.43 15.28
N GLY A 258 -8.61 4.44 15.24
CA GLY A 258 -9.07 3.70 16.42
C GLY A 258 -8.27 2.42 16.64
N SER A 259 -7.92 2.13 17.90
CA SER A 259 -7.22 0.90 18.35
C SER A 259 -8.05 -0.40 18.22
N HIS A 260 -9.13 -0.38 17.43
CA HIS A 260 -9.96 -1.54 17.11
C HIS A 260 -10.13 -1.63 15.60
N ILE A 261 -9.10 -2.15 14.93
CA ILE A 261 -9.24 -2.68 13.59
C ILE A 261 -10.16 -3.90 13.69
N ARG A 262 -11.44 -3.72 13.36
CA ARG A 262 -12.26 -4.85 12.92
C ARG A 262 -11.73 -5.26 11.55
N TYR A 263 -11.00 -6.37 11.54
CA TYR A 263 -10.35 -7.07 10.41
C TYR A 263 -11.23 -7.36 9.17
N ASN A 264 -12.41 -6.76 9.05
CA ASN A 264 -13.45 -7.10 8.07
C ASN A 264 -13.49 -6.19 6.82
N HIS A 265 -12.58 -5.22 6.66
CA HIS A 265 -12.72 -4.20 5.59
C HIS A 265 -11.58 -4.05 4.58
N PHE A 266 -10.50 -4.81 4.67
CA PHE A 266 -9.50 -4.90 3.60
C PHE A 266 -9.13 -6.34 3.27
N PRO A 267 -9.89 -7.01 2.38
CA PRO A 267 -9.54 -8.34 1.89
C PRO A 267 -8.81 -8.17 0.55
N PHE A 268 -7.48 -8.13 0.54
CA PHE A 268 -6.74 -8.26 -0.71
C PHE A 268 -5.54 -9.19 -0.56
N ASN A 269 -5.83 -10.44 -0.21
CA ASN A 269 -5.09 -11.57 -0.78
C ASN A 269 -5.87 -12.06 -2.01
N ARG A 270 -5.20 -12.22 -3.16
CA ARG A 270 -5.84 -12.53 -4.47
C ARG A 270 -6.71 -13.79 -4.40
N HIS A 271 -6.37 -14.72 -3.51
CA HIS A 271 -7.19 -15.87 -3.16
C HIS A 271 -7.33 -15.95 -1.63
N ARG A 272 -8.36 -15.27 -1.11
CA ARG A 272 -9.11 -15.57 0.13
C ARG A 272 -8.49 -16.68 1.02
N ASN A 273 -7.58 -16.33 1.92
CA ASN A 273 -7.13 -17.21 3.02
C ASN A 273 -7.10 -16.54 4.40
N ASP A 274 -7.52 -15.28 4.51
CA ASP A 274 -7.40 -14.51 5.77
C ASP A 274 -8.42 -14.92 6.85
N TYR A 275 -9.47 -15.69 6.50
CA TYR A 275 -10.52 -16.10 7.44
C TYR A 275 -10.14 -17.28 8.35
N GLU A 276 -9.20 -18.14 7.95
CA GLU A 276 -8.84 -19.36 8.72
C GLU A 276 -7.78 -19.08 9.81
N LEU A 277 -6.85 -18.15 9.57
CA LEU A 277 -5.79 -17.80 10.53
C LEU A 277 -6.31 -17.00 11.74
N LEU A 278 -7.30 -16.12 11.53
CA LEU A 278 -7.95 -15.39 12.63
C LEU A 278 -8.74 -16.31 13.57
N ARG A 279 -9.32 -17.40 13.05
CA ARG A 279 -10.01 -18.42 13.87
C ARG A 279 -9.07 -19.19 14.78
N TYR A 280 -7.83 -19.40 14.37
CA TYR A 280 -6.84 -20.16 15.15
C TYR A 280 -6.31 -19.34 16.33
N ARG A 281 -6.07 -18.03 16.14
CA ARG A 281 -5.61 -17.13 17.21
C ARG A 281 -6.69 -16.88 18.28
N GLU A 282 -7.96 -16.77 17.89
CA GLU A 282 -9.08 -16.67 18.85
C GLU A 282 -9.33 -17.96 19.65
N LYS A 283 -8.99 -19.13 19.10
CA LYS A 283 -9.05 -20.41 19.83
C LYS A 283 -7.89 -20.56 20.82
N SER A 284 -6.68 -20.19 20.42
CA SER A 284 -5.49 -20.24 21.29
C SER A 284 -5.61 -19.31 22.52
N ILE A 285 -6.13 -18.10 22.32
CA ILE A 285 -6.37 -17.14 23.43
C ILE A 285 -7.49 -17.61 24.38
N ARG A 286 -8.48 -18.36 23.89
CA ARG A 286 -9.54 -18.93 24.72
C ARG A 286 -9.10 -20.15 25.53
N MET A 287 -8.14 -20.93 25.04
CA MET A 287 -7.63 -22.12 25.75
C MET A 287 -6.61 -21.79 26.85
N ASN A 288 -5.93 -20.64 26.79
CA ASN A 288 -5.01 -20.18 27.85
C ASN A 288 -5.68 -19.33 28.95
N LYS A 289 -7.02 -19.21 28.94
CA LYS A 289 -7.80 -18.50 29.95
C LYS A 289 -8.80 -19.40 30.70
N SER A 290 -8.67 -20.72 30.58
CA SER A 290 -9.44 -21.70 31.37
C SER A 290 -8.53 -22.50 32.29
#